data_AF-A0A947ZPR8-F1
#
_entry.id   AF-A0A947ZPR8-F1
#
_cell.length_a   1.000
_cell.length_b   1.000
_cell.length_c   1.000
_cell.angle_alpha   90.00
_cell.angle_beta   90.00
_cell.angle_gamma   90.00
#
_symmetry.space_group_name_H-M   'P 1'
#
loop_
_entity.id
_entity.type
_entity.pdbx_description
1 polymer ?
#
loop_
_entity_poly.entity_id
_entity_poly.type
_entity_poly.pdbx_seq_one_letter_code
_entity_poly.pdbx_strand_id
1 'polypeptide(L)'
;MITKNIKISILIAVVMIVSAFVYSNKNDQEIQKTGNIYFGLEENEEIDNSVAGDYYTRFFSPEGKDQLFKLGLSPMRPKTIQGGARASLKISYEDGSDVWKLGGWDFGEDDQIIVTLSGSSKGEFVEPEVFEFVYKDDSLIATKYNKDIYNIESLVFSKNSNDINISELKDIIEISPCGRSVRADNIVFGGFSFTKAFERVSQENVKTSFCGNEKYMNPDFYSDILGIGIKEWRWAETGKAISDKEGPVNSYIIALYSKENNQRKNNPFDSGLIYKFDFSENKIYRQTAFDGSFYEIGTIKESDFDNEEKSFSSIGSLFLYFKDIDKDYDVKKEPQNIIWNDGDGYNILIPAKESFVIAKTGLSPVEFSLVADTYFNEELSITDMFFKERGFVLDPINSSTSTSDSSFYDYLQSYKKDKELCVIKVNPDNISLSVSCGNTFDESYTEQIPFIKAIKDFKPEYTNLMVRIHEHSGDFFKVGVGGFRGGSSAVIKKEGNNYRVLYISQEDPYCKFIENENIPDKTLKLFKINGCYEGGKLKRF
;
A
#
# COMPACT_ATOMS: atom_id res chain seq x y z
N MET A 1 47.98 -40.70 43.91
CA MET A 1 46.95 -40.58 44.97
C MET A 1 46.24 -39.24 44.77
N ILE A 2 45.21 -39.00 43.95
CA ILE A 2 44.07 -39.77 43.43
C ILE A 2 43.29 -40.50 44.52
N THR A 3 42.39 -39.78 45.20
CA THR A 3 40.99 -40.16 45.48
C THR A 3 40.37 -39.21 46.51
N LYS A 4 39.47 -38.31 46.07
CA LYS A 4 38.25 -37.83 46.77
C LYS A 4 37.67 -36.64 46.02
N ASN A 5 36.96 -36.92 44.92
CA ASN A 5 36.13 -35.94 44.22
C ASN A 5 34.92 -36.64 43.55
N ILE A 6 34.17 -37.41 44.34
CA ILE A 6 32.89 -38.01 43.91
C ILE A 6 31.94 -38.00 45.11
N LYS A 7 31.38 -36.83 45.48
CA LYS A 7 30.19 -36.74 46.38
C LYS A 7 29.31 -35.50 46.19
N ILE A 8 29.47 -34.73 45.10
CA ILE A 8 28.60 -33.56 44.83
C ILE A 8 27.63 -33.78 43.65
N SER A 9 27.83 -34.79 42.80
CA SER A 9 26.96 -35.02 41.64
C SER A 9 25.75 -35.94 41.88
N ILE A 10 25.54 -36.46 43.09
CA ILE A 10 24.38 -37.34 43.42
C ILE A 10 23.27 -36.58 44.17
N LEU A 11 23.54 -35.38 44.71
CA LEU A 11 22.54 -34.62 45.47
C LEU A 11 21.60 -33.78 44.58
N ILE A 12 21.97 -33.50 43.33
CA ILE A 12 21.16 -32.70 42.40
C ILE A 12 20.19 -33.57 41.59
N ALA A 13 20.45 -34.87 41.42
CA ALA A 13 19.57 -35.79 40.69
C ALA A 13 18.35 -36.26 41.53
N VAL A 14 18.44 -36.23 42.86
CA VAL A 14 17.34 -36.68 43.75
C VAL A 14 16.30 -35.58 43.99
N VAL A 15 16.66 -34.30 43.81
CA VAL A 15 15.73 -33.18 43.98
C VAL A 15 14.83 -32.97 42.76
N MET A 16 15.24 -33.39 41.55
CA MET A 16 14.40 -33.27 40.35
C MET A 16 13.40 -34.42 40.14
N ILE A 17 13.57 -35.57 40.79
CA ILE A 17 12.65 -36.72 40.65
C ILE A 17 11.47 -36.63 41.64
N VAL A 18 11.61 -35.88 42.75
CA VAL A 18 10.54 -35.71 43.76
C VAL A 18 9.53 -34.62 43.37
N SER A 19 9.88 -33.68 42.49
CA SER A 19 8.96 -32.63 42.00
C SER A 19 8.01 -33.10 40.90
N ALA A 20 8.27 -34.24 40.26
CA ALA A 20 7.44 -34.78 39.17
C ALA A 20 6.34 -35.77 39.65
N PHE A 21 6.28 -36.09 40.95
CA PHE A 21 5.33 -37.09 41.48
C PHE A 21 4.25 -36.51 42.41
N VAL A 22 4.19 -35.19 42.61
CA VAL A 22 3.32 -34.54 43.63
C VAL A 22 2.22 -33.64 43.03
N TYR A 23 2.05 -33.57 41.71
CA TYR A 23 0.92 -32.84 41.10
C TYR A 23 0.07 -33.70 40.14
N SER A 24 -0.09 -34.97 40.50
CA SER A 24 -1.18 -35.82 40.02
C SER A 24 -1.84 -36.46 41.24
N ASN A 25 -3.18 -36.44 41.25
CA ASN A 25 -4.10 -36.97 42.26
C ASN A 25 -4.30 -36.17 43.56
N LYS A 26 -5.40 -35.39 43.58
CA LYS A 26 -6.45 -35.50 44.61
C LYS A 26 -7.64 -34.58 44.30
N ASN A 27 -8.76 -35.16 43.84
CA ASN A 27 -9.99 -35.26 44.63
C ASN A 27 -11.15 -35.71 43.75
N ASP A 28 -11.48 -36.99 43.90
CA ASP A 28 -12.84 -37.49 43.70
C ASP A 28 -13.76 -36.87 44.76
N GLN A 29 -14.87 -36.28 44.32
CA GLN A 29 -16.11 -36.24 45.10
C GLN A 29 -17.16 -37.06 44.37
N GLU A 30 -17.63 -38.10 45.06
CA GLU A 30 -18.82 -38.87 44.73
C GLU A 30 -20.04 -37.96 44.54
N ILE A 31 -20.66 -38.04 43.36
CA ILE A 31 -22.11 -37.83 43.23
C ILE A 31 -22.68 -39.06 42.53
N GLN A 32 -23.46 -39.81 43.29
CA GLN A 32 -24.35 -40.85 42.80
C GLN A 32 -25.29 -40.31 41.72
N LYS A 33 -25.38 -41.00 40.58
CA LYS A 33 -26.61 -41.07 39.78
C LYS A 33 -26.57 -42.24 38.79
N THR A 34 -27.44 -43.21 39.09
CA THR A 34 -28.27 -43.99 38.15
C THR A 34 -27.62 -44.45 36.85
N GLY A 35 -27.45 -45.78 36.77
CA GLY A 35 -27.01 -46.46 35.56
C GLY A 35 -27.87 -46.11 34.35
N ASN A 36 -27.18 -45.74 33.28
CA ASN A 36 -27.69 -45.80 31.92
C ASN A 36 -26.77 -46.72 31.12
N ILE A 37 -27.43 -47.65 30.44
CA ILE A 37 -26.88 -48.64 29.54
C ILE A 37 -26.27 -47.90 28.36
N TYR A 38 -24.96 -48.06 28.15
CA TYR A 38 -24.29 -47.60 26.93
C TYR A 38 -24.66 -48.55 25.79
N PHE A 39 -25.55 -48.11 24.91
CA PHE A 39 -25.63 -48.64 23.55
C PHE A 39 -24.43 -48.10 22.76
N GLY A 40 -23.89 -48.94 21.88
CA GLY A 40 -22.65 -48.71 21.14
C GLY A 40 -22.58 -47.31 20.53
N LEU A 41 -21.50 -46.61 20.84
CA LEU A 41 -21.08 -45.45 20.07
C LEU A 41 -20.57 -46.00 18.73
N GLU A 42 -21.40 -45.85 17.70
CA GLU A 42 -20.93 -45.88 16.32
C GLU A 42 -19.79 -44.85 16.17
N GLU A 43 -18.80 -45.22 15.37
CA GLU A 43 -17.58 -44.45 15.14
C GLU A 43 -17.91 -42.97 14.88
N ASN A 44 -17.22 -42.07 15.57
CA ASN A 44 -17.40 -40.63 15.40
C ASN A 44 -17.10 -40.30 13.93
N GLU A 45 -18.13 -40.03 13.14
CA GLU A 45 -18.00 -39.36 11.86
C GLU A 45 -17.25 -38.04 12.11
N GLU A 46 -16.09 -37.91 11.48
CA GLU A 46 -15.24 -36.73 11.56
C GLU A 46 -16.03 -35.58 10.93
N ILE A 47 -16.58 -34.70 11.77
CA ILE A 47 -17.41 -33.60 11.29
C ILE A 47 -16.54 -32.64 10.49
N ASP A 48 -16.80 -32.55 9.18
CA ASP A 48 -16.08 -31.64 8.29
C ASP A 48 -16.40 -30.18 8.63
N ASN A 49 -15.49 -29.54 9.35
CA ASN A 49 -15.58 -28.12 9.69
C ASN A 49 -15.04 -27.21 8.58
N SER A 50 -14.66 -27.75 7.41
CA SER A 50 -14.14 -26.97 6.28
C SER A 50 -15.13 -25.90 5.82
N VAL A 51 -16.43 -26.10 6.00
CA VAL A 51 -17.49 -25.18 5.58
C VAL A 51 -17.69 -24.00 6.55
N ALA A 52 -17.22 -24.08 7.80
CA ALA A 52 -17.38 -23.00 8.76
C ALA A 52 -16.62 -21.73 8.30
N GLY A 53 -17.21 -20.55 8.52
CA GLY A 53 -16.63 -19.28 8.13
C GLY A 53 -17.64 -18.17 7.90
N ASP A 54 -17.13 -16.99 7.57
CA ASP A 54 -17.92 -15.83 7.15
C ASP A 54 -17.88 -15.71 5.63
N TYR A 55 -19.06 -15.53 5.03
CA TYR A 55 -19.23 -15.40 3.60
C TYR A 55 -19.95 -14.11 3.24
N TYR A 56 -19.58 -13.51 2.12
CA TYR A 56 -20.04 -12.18 1.73
C TYR A 56 -20.61 -12.16 0.32
N THR A 57 -21.56 -11.26 0.09
CA THR A 57 -22.13 -10.99 -1.23
C THR A 57 -22.84 -9.63 -1.23
N ARG A 58 -22.94 -8.99 -2.40
CA ARG A 58 -23.48 -7.63 -2.56
C ARG A 58 -24.60 -7.63 -3.59
N PHE A 59 -25.71 -6.99 -3.27
CA PHE A 59 -26.89 -6.94 -4.13
C PHE A 59 -27.52 -5.56 -4.15
N PHE A 60 -28.18 -5.27 -5.27
CA PHE A 60 -29.05 -4.11 -5.41
C PHE A 60 -30.49 -4.54 -5.20
N SER A 61 -31.20 -3.86 -4.31
CA SER A 61 -32.64 -4.07 -4.12
C SER A 61 -33.42 -3.73 -5.39
N PRO A 62 -34.69 -4.13 -5.52
CA PRO A 62 -35.54 -3.69 -6.64
C PRO A 62 -35.62 -2.17 -6.77
N GLU A 63 -35.47 -1.44 -5.65
CA GLU A 63 -35.41 0.03 -5.64
C GLU A 63 -34.02 0.60 -5.97
N GLY A 64 -33.06 -0.24 -6.35
CA GLY A 64 -31.70 0.15 -6.72
C GLY A 64 -30.78 0.46 -5.54
N LYS A 65 -31.15 0.09 -4.31
CA LYS A 65 -30.33 0.34 -3.11
C LYS A 65 -29.30 -0.75 -2.92
N ASP A 66 -28.07 -0.37 -2.65
CA ASP A 66 -27.00 -1.30 -2.35
C ASP A 66 -27.17 -1.97 -0.97
N GLN A 67 -26.92 -3.27 -0.92
CA GLN A 67 -27.06 -4.10 0.28
C GLN A 67 -25.89 -5.09 0.35
N LEU A 68 -25.22 -5.12 1.51
CA LEU A 68 -24.17 -6.09 1.81
C LEU A 68 -24.73 -7.21 2.70
N PHE A 69 -24.59 -8.44 2.25
CA PHE A 69 -25.01 -9.64 2.97
C PHE A 69 -23.78 -10.33 3.52
N LYS A 70 -23.82 -10.68 4.82
CA LYS A 70 -22.80 -11.49 5.49
C LYS A 70 -23.47 -12.73 6.11
N LEU A 71 -23.13 -13.91 5.62
CA LEU A 71 -23.57 -15.20 6.14
C LEU A 71 -22.44 -15.83 6.97
N GLY A 72 -22.63 -15.95 8.27
CA GLY A 72 -21.69 -16.61 9.17
C GLY A 72 -22.17 -18.02 9.55
N LEU A 73 -21.34 -19.02 9.28
CA LEU A 73 -21.54 -20.43 9.64
C LEU A 73 -20.56 -20.82 10.76
N SER A 74 -21.07 -21.07 11.96
CA SER A 74 -20.25 -21.50 13.10
C SER A 74 -19.94 -23.00 13.03
N PRO A 75 -18.75 -23.46 13.48
CA PRO A 75 -18.40 -24.87 13.53
C PRO A 75 -19.43 -25.70 14.31
N MET A 76 -19.69 -26.93 13.85
CA MET A 76 -20.49 -27.90 14.58
C MET A 76 -19.74 -28.32 15.85
N ARG A 77 -20.36 -28.13 17.03
CA ARG A 77 -19.79 -28.62 18.29
C ARG A 77 -20.17 -30.09 18.48
N PRO A 78 -19.27 -30.93 19.04
CA PRO A 78 -19.59 -32.32 19.37
C PRO A 78 -20.86 -32.40 20.22
N LYS A 79 -21.75 -33.37 19.93
CA LYS A 79 -23.11 -33.58 20.47
C LYS A 79 -23.22 -33.64 22.01
N THR A 80 -22.12 -33.55 22.77
CA THR A 80 -22.10 -33.63 24.24
C THR A 80 -22.60 -32.37 24.94
N ILE A 81 -22.79 -31.27 24.21
CA ILE A 81 -23.38 -30.02 24.71
C ILE A 81 -24.50 -29.65 23.74
N GLN A 82 -25.71 -29.35 24.23
CA GLN A 82 -26.93 -28.98 23.44
C GLN A 82 -26.77 -27.68 22.61
N GLY A 83 -25.80 -27.63 21.70
CA GLY A 83 -25.58 -26.52 20.78
C GLY A 83 -25.30 -27.07 19.40
N GLY A 84 -26.35 -27.14 18.57
CA GLY A 84 -26.20 -27.42 17.14
C GLY A 84 -25.39 -26.33 16.42
N ALA A 85 -25.01 -26.60 15.17
CA ALA A 85 -24.37 -25.62 14.32
C ALA A 85 -25.23 -24.34 14.24
N ARG A 86 -24.58 -23.18 14.31
CA ARG A 86 -25.26 -21.88 14.32
C ARG A 86 -25.00 -21.15 13.02
N ALA A 87 -26.05 -20.56 12.47
CA ALA A 87 -25.97 -19.69 11.31
C ALA A 87 -26.45 -18.28 11.68
N SER A 88 -25.86 -17.28 11.03
CA SER A 88 -26.32 -15.89 11.12
C SER A 88 -26.25 -15.22 9.77
N LEU A 89 -27.27 -14.45 9.41
CA LEU A 89 -27.28 -13.62 8.21
C LEU A 89 -27.44 -12.17 8.63
N LYS A 90 -26.45 -11.34 8.30
CA LYS A 90 -26.49 -9.90 8.46
C LYS A 90 -26.75 -9.25 7.11
N ILE A 91 -27.72 -8.36 7.04
CA ILE A 91 -28.00 -7.52 5.87
C ILE A 91 -27.75 -6.07 6.28
N SER A 92 -26.79 -5.43 5.62
CA SER A 92 -26.39 -4.06 5.87
C SER A 92 -26.85 -3.16 4.72
N TYR A 93 -27.53 -2.06 5.06
CA TYR A 93 -28.11 -1.11 4.11
C TYR A 93 -27.27 0.18 4.01
N GLU A 94 -27.38 0.93 2.91
CA GLU A 94 -26.68 2.21 2.69
C GLU A 94 -26.90 3.27 3.79
N ASP A 95 -28.05 3.22 4.46
CA ASP A 95 -28.36 4.14 5.56
C ASP A 95 -27.64 3.77 6.88
N GLY A 96 -26.84 2.72 6.86
CA GLY A 96 -26.09 2.19 8.01
C GLY A 96 -26.94 1.33 8.94
N SER A 97 -28.21 1.05 8.61
CA SER A 97 -29.02 0.12 9.36
C SER A 97 -28.61 -1.33 9.06
N ASP A 98 -28.75 -2.20 10.06
CA ASP A 98 -28.42 -3.61 9.98
C ASP A 98 -29.64 -4.47 10.39
N VAL A 99 -29.91 -5.52 9.64
CA VAL A 99 -30.87 -6.57 9.99
C VAL A 99 -30.11 -7.87 10.23
N TRP A 100 -30.29 -8.44 11.42
CA TRP A 100 -29.70 -9.72 11.80
C TRP A 100 -30.78 -10.80 11.84
N LYS A 101 -30.52 -11.90 11.15
CA LYS A 101 -31.29 -13.15 11.19
C LYS A 101 -30.42 -14.25 11.79
N LEU A 102 -31.00 -15.08 12.64
CA LEU A 102 -30.29 -16.12 13.40
C LEU A 102 -30.95 -17.48 13.17
N GLY A 103 -30.16 -18.53 13.20
CA GLY A 103 -30.63 -19.87 12.95
C GLY A 103 -29.58 -20.95 13.15
N GLY A 104 -29.81 -22.09 12.51
CA GLY A 104 -28.87 -23.20 12.46
C GLY A 104 -28.49 -23.55 11.03
N TRP A 105 -27.47 -24.39 10.89
CA TRP A 105 -27.17 -25.02 9.61
C TRP A 105 -26.86 -26.51 9.82
N ASP A 106 -27.09 -27.30 8.77
CA ASP A 106 -26.83 -28.73 8.75
C ASP A 106 -26.45 -29.19 7.33
N PHE A 107 -25.95 -30.41 7.20
CA PHE A 107 -25.76 -31.05 5.90
C PHE A 107 -27.06 -31.77 5.48
N GLY A 108 -27.50 -31.48 4.26
CA GLY A 108 -28.62 -32.14 3.58
C GLY A 108 -28.17 -33.37 2.79
N GLU A 109 -29.04 -33.83 1.90
CA GLU A 109 -28.67 -34.85 0.90
C GLU A 109 -27.63 -34.27 -0.08
N ASP A 110 -26.78 -35.12 -0.65
CA ASP A 110 -25.75 -34.77 -1.64
C ASP A 110 -24.78 -33.66 -1.19
N ASP A 111 -24.37 -33.67 0.09
CA ASP A 111 -23.44 -32.70 0.69
C ASP A 111 -23.92 -31.22 0.60
N GLN A 112 -25.22 -31.00 0.42
CA GLN A 112 -25.78 -29.66 0.45
C GLN A 112 -25.73 -29.06 1.85
N ILE A 113 -25.51 -27.75 1.94
CA ILE A 113 -25.56 -27.03 3.22
C ILE A 113 -26.93 -26.39 3.35
N ILE A 114 -27.69 -26.82 4.35
CA ILE A 114 -29.02 -26.30 4.65
C ILE A 114 -28.90 -25.28 5.77
N VAL A 115 -29.18 -24.00 5.49
CA VAL A 115 -29.24 -22.94 6.49
C VAL A 115 -30.71 -22.63 6.79
N THR A 116 -31.12 -22.78 8.05
CA THR A 116 -32.48 -22.47 8.52
C THR A 116 -32.44 -21.29 9.48
N LEU A 117 -32.91 -20.12 9.05
CA LEU A 117 -33.03 -18.91 9.86
C LEU A 117 -34.42 -18.86 10.51
N SER A 118 -34.47 -19.03 11.83
CA SER A 118 -35.73 -19.15 12.59
C SER A 118 -36.21 -17.84 13.21
N GLY A 119 -35.42 -16.77 13.13
CA GLY A 119 -35.82 -15.48 13.66
C GLY A 119 -34.84 -14.36 13.37
N SER A 120 -35.16 -13.19 13.90
CA SER A 120 -34.36 -11.97 13.83
C SER A 120 -34.14 -11.35 15.20
N SER A 121 -33.37 -10.27 15.28
CA SER A 121 -33.27 -9.44 16.49
C SER A 121 -34.61 -8.86 16.97
N LYS A 122 -35.67 -8.93 16.15
CA LYS A 122 -37.03 -8.41 16.46
C LYS A 122 -38.03 -9.50 16.86
N GLY A 123 -37.66 -10.78 16.81
CA GLY A 123 -38.55 -11.90 17.14
C GLY A 123 -38.39 -13.11 16.22
N GLU A 124 -39.04 -14.21 16.57
CA GLU A 124 -39.09 -15.45 15.80
C GLU A 124 -39.92 -15.29 14.52
N PHE A 125 -39.54 -16.01 13.46
CA PHE A 125 -40.33 -16.08 12.24
C PHE A 125 -41.46 -17.10 12.41
N VAL A 126 -42.64 -16.78 11.88
CA VAL A 126 -43.77 -17.72 11.83
C VAL A 126 -43.41 -18.93 10.95
N GLU A 127 -42.70 -18.67 9.86
CA GLU A 127 -42.13 -19.68 8.97
C GLU A 127 -40.62 -19.41 8.84
N PRO A 128 -39.74 -20.38 9.17
CA PRO A 128 -38.30 -20.22 9.01
C PRO A 128 -37.91 -19.97 7.55
N GLU A 129 -36.89 -19.14 7.34
CA GLU A 129 -36.28 -18.98 6.03
C GLU A 129 -35.24 -20.08 5.82
N VAL A 130 -35.41 -20.87 4.77
CA VAL A 130 -34.53 -21.99 4.44
C VAL A 130 -33.74 -21.68 3.17
N PHE A 131 -32.43 -21.86 3.26
CA PHE A 131 -31.50 -21.82 2.14
C PHE A 131 -30.86 -23.18 1.97
N GLU A 132 -30.74 -23.65 0.74
CA GLU A 132 -29.94 -24.81 0.37
C GLU A 132 -28.78 -24.31 -0.49
N PHE A 133 -27.55 -24.70 -0.15
CA PHE A 133 -26.33 -24.30 -0.83
C PHE A 133 -25.53 -25.50 -1.29
N VAL A 134 -24.78 -25.32 -2.37
CA VAL A 134 -23.65 -26.17 -2.74
C VAL A 134 -22.36 -25.44 -2.39
N TYR A 135 -21.47 -26.09 -1.64
CA TYR A 135 -20.14 -25.56 -1.37
C TYR A 135 -19.18 -25.93 -2.50
N LYS A 136 -18.57 -24.93 -3.12
CA LYS A 136 -17.59 -25.14 -4.19
C LYS A 136 -16.60 -23.99 -4.22
N ASP A 137 -15.31 -24.31 -4.26
CA ASP A 137 -14.22 -23.33 -4.40
C ASP A 137 -14.36 -22.15 -3.42
N ASP A 138 -14.54 -22.47 -2.13
CA ASP A 138 -14.74 -21.49 -1.05
C ASP A 138 -15.96 -20.56 -1.24
N SER A 139 -16.96 -20.99 -2.01
CA SER A 139 -18.21 -20.28 -2.21
C SER A 139 -19.43 -21.15 -1.88
N LEU A 140 -20.48 -20.51 -1.36
CA LEU A 140 -21.81 -21.09 -1.15
C LEU A 140 -22.74 -20.59 -2.26
N ILE A 141 -23.13 -21.50 -3.15
CA ILE A 141 -24.02 -21.22 -4.27
C ILE A 141 -25.43 -21.68 -3.89
N ALA A 142 -26.37 -20.74 -3.75
CA ALA A 142 -27.72 -21.09 -3.32
C ALA A 142 -28.46 -21.83 -4.44
N THR A 143 -28.88 -23.06 -4.17
CA THR A 143 -29.72 -23.87 -5.06
C THR A 143 -31.21 -23.63 -4.78
N LYS A 144 -31.56 -23.26 -3.53
CA LYS A 144 -32.93 -22.95 -3.13
C LYS A 144 -32.95 -21.87 -2.06
N TYR A 145 -33.85 -20.91 -2.23
CA TYR A 145 -34.17 -19.85 -1.27
C TYR A 145 -35.46 -19.14 -1.73
N ASN A 146 -36.06 -18.31 -0.89
CA ASN A 146 -37.25 -17.55 -1.26
C ASN A 146 -36.88 -16.34 -2.15
N LYS A 147 -36.94 -16.53 -3.48
CA LYS A 147 -36.61 -15.48 -4.45
C LYS A 147 -37.51 -14.24 -4.34
N ASP A 148 -38.75 -14.39 -3.89
CA ASP A 148 -39.69 -13.26 -3.79
C ASP A 148 -39.30 -12.30 -2.67
N ILE A 149 -38.70 -12.81 -1.58
CA ILE A 149 -38.23 -11.98 -0.46
C ILE A 149 -36.99 -11.17 -0.86
N TYR A 150 -36.09 -11.79 -1.62
CA TYR A 150 -34.78 -11.20 -1.94
C TYR A 150 -34.74 -10.51 -3.30
N ASN A 151 -35.70 -10.81 -4.19
CA ASN A 151 -35.78 -10.37 -5.58
C ASN A 151 -34.45 -10.52 -6.34
N ILE A 152 -33.82 -11.68 -6.17
CA ILE A 152 -32.54 -12.02 -6.78
C ILE A 152 -32.71 -13.35 -7.55
N GLU A 153 -32.12 -13.46 -8.73
CA GLU A 153 -32.22 -14.68 -9.55
C GLU A 153 -31.22 -15.76 -9.10
N SER A 154 -30.01 -15.35 -8.69
CA SER A 154 -28.90 -16.20 -8.24
C SER A 154 -28.20 -15.57 -7.03
N LEU A 155 -27.98 -16.38 -5.99
CA LEU A 155 -27.39 -15.94 -4.73
C LEU A 155 -26.11 -16.75 -4.48
N VAL A 156 -24.97 -16.07 -4.53
CA VAL A 156 -23.64 -16.67 -4.33
C VAL A 156 -22.93 -15.89 -3.24
N PHE A 157 -22.39 -16.61 -2.26
CA PHE A 157 -21.62 -16.08 -1.13
C PHE A 157 -20.19 -16.60 -1.21
N SER A 158 -19.18 -15.74 -1.06
CA SER A 158 -17.77 -16.16 -1.12
C SER A 158 -17.06 -15.99 0.22
N LYS A 159 -16.22 -16.96 0.58
CA LYS A 159 -15.42 -17.00 1.81
C LYS A 159 -14.18 -16.13 1.60
N ASN A 160 -14.10 -15.02 2.35
CA ASN A 160 -13.08 -13.98 2.25
C ASN A 160 -12.99 -13.15 0.95
N SER A 161 -13.23 -11.85 1.10
CA SER A 161 -12.15 -10.89 0.92
C SER A 161 -12.32 -9.79 1.98
N ASN A 162 -11.21 -9.39 2.61
CA ASN A 162 -11.02 -8.27 3.55
C ASN A 162 -12.25 -7.48 4.03
N ASP A 163 -12.44 -7.39 5.36
CA ASP A 163 -13.39 -6.52 6.08
C ASP A 163 -13.89 -5.29 5.28
N ILE A 164 -15.05 -5.42 4.64
CA ILE A 164 -15.72 -4.30 3.97
C ILE A 164 -16.41 -3.44 5.04
N ASN A 165 -15.80 -2.32 5.40
CA ASN A 165 -16.39 -1.33 6.29
C ASN A 165 -17.32 -0.40 5.50
N ILE A 166 -18.62 -0.40 5.81
CA ILE A 166 -19.66 0.39 5.12
C ILE A 166 -19.38 1.89 5.18
N SER A 167 -18.69 2.36 6.22
CA SER A 167 -18.35 3.77 6.38
C SER A 167 -17.28 4.28 5.42
N GLU A 168 -16.49 3.39 4.81
CA GLU A 168 -15.44 3.74 3.84
C GLU A 168 -15.93 3.71 2.38
N LEU A 169 -17.16 3.24 2.12
CA LEU A 169 -17.73 3.16 0.76
C LEU A 169 -18.54 4.39 0.33
N LYS A 170 -18.88 5.31 1.25
CA LYS A 170 -19.54 6.58 0.88
C LYS A 170 -18.64 7.48 0.03
N ASP A 171 -17.33 7.27 0.08
CA ASP A 171 -16.34 8.03 -0.69
C ASP A 171 -15.84 7.26 -1.93
N ILE A 172 -16.40 6.08 -2.23
CA ILE A 172 -15.98 5.21 -3.34
C ILE A 172 -16.93 5.27 -4.55
N ILE A 173 -18.06 5.98 -4.46
CA ILE A 173 -18.87 6.39 -5.63
C ILE A 173 -18.40 7.76 -6.14
N GLU A 174 -17.09 7.91 -6.26
CA GLU A 174 -16.46 8.76 -7.27
C GLU A 174 -15.56 7.83 -8.09
N ILE A 175 -15.74 7.90 -9.41
CA ILE A 175 -15.22 6.94 -10.39
C ILE A 175 -13.71 6.78 -10.21
N SER A 176 -13.28 5.64 -9.69
CA SER A 176 -11.87 5.24 -9.68
C SER A 176 -11.52 4.62 -11.04
N PRO A 177 -10.64 5.22 -11.86
CA PRO A 177 -10.06 4.54 -13.00
C PRO A 177 -8.90 3.68 -12.51
N CYS A 178 -9.00 2.40 -12.84
CA CYS A 178 -8.08 1.30 -12.58
C CYS A 178 -6.58 1.64 -12.47
N GLY A 179 -5.94 1.09 -11.44
CA GLY A 179 -4.50 0.90 -11.42
C GLY A 179 -4.03 -0.06 -10.34
N ARG A 180 -4.03 -1.37 -10.63
CA ARG A 180 -2.97 -2.27 -10.15
C ARG A 180 -2.62 -3.31 -11.20
N SER A 181 -1.33 -3.33 -11.53
CA SER A 181 -0.64 -4.39 -12.26
C SER A 181 -0.05 -5.40 -11.29
N VAL A 182 0.01 -6.66 -11.74
CA VAL A 182 0.88 -7.72 -11.19
C VAL A 182 1.90 -8.05 -12.29
N ARG A 183 3.16 -8.25 -11.90
CA ARG A 183 4.35 -8.36 -12.77
C ARG A 183 4.71 -9.83 -13.01
N ALA A 184 5.18 -10.15 -14.22
CA ALA A 184 6.04 -11.32 -14.48
C ALA A 184 6.99 -11.09 -15.67
N ASP A 185 8.24 -11.46 -15.44
CA ASP A 185 9.51 -11.44 -16.18
C ASP A 185 9.57 -11.27 -17.71
N ASN A 186 10.56 -10.46 -18.11
CA ASN A 186 11.31 -10.42 -19.37
C ASN A 186 10.50 -10.61 -20.67
N ILE A 187 10.18 -9.50 -21.35
CA ILE A 187 10.38 -9.29 -22.79
C ILE A 187 10.20 -7.80 -23.10
N VAL A 188 11.14 -7.25 -23.88
CA VAL A 188 11.16 -5.88 -24.40
C VAL A 188 10.02 -5.65 -25.38
N PHE A 189 9.14 -4.68 -25.12
CA PHE A 189 8.36 -3.98 -26.16
C PHE A 189 8.21 -2.50 -25.81
N GLY A 190 8.50 -1.64 -26.78
CA GLY A 190 8.49 -0.19 -26.64
C GLY A 190 7.09 0.38 -26.43
N GLY A 191 6.92 1.16 -25.36
CA GLY A 191 5.71 1.91 -25.06
C GLY A 191 5.55 3.12 -25.97
N PHE A 192 4.46 3.11 -26.73
CA PHE A 192 3.91 4.22 -27.49
C PHE A 192 3.52 5.38 -26.56
N SER A 193 4.07 6.57 -26.78
CA SER A 193 3.59 7.83 -26.21
C SER A 193 2.53 8.43 -27.14
N PHE A 194 1.33 8.67 -26.61
CA PHE A 194 0.17 9.19 -27.33
C PHE A 194 0.33 10.62 -27.90
N THR A 195 1.45 11.29 -27.63
CA THR A 195 1.72 12.66 -28.11
C THR A 195 2.58 12.71 -29.38
N LYS A 196 3.14 11.57 -29.85
CA LYS A 196 4.04 11.54 -31.01
C LYS A 196 3.50 10.88 -32.28
N ALA A 197 2.23 10.48 -32.31
CA ALA A 197 1.60 9.83 -33.46
C ALA A 197 1.05 10.79 -34.53
N PHE A 198 1.59 12.01 -34.67
CA PHE A 198 1.17 12.96 -35.72
C PHE A 198 2.21 13.24 -36.81
N GLU A 199 3.32 12.52 -36.86
CA GLU A 199 4.20 12.57 -38.03
C GLU A 199 4.61 11.17 -38.51
N ARG A 200 4.22 10.89 -39.76
CA ARG A 200 4.60 9.80 -40.67
C ARG A 200 3.85 8.47 -40.59
N VAL A 201 2.91 8.34 -41.53
CA VAL A 201 2.49 7.09 -42.16
C VAL A 201 3.50 6.70 -43.26
N SER A 202 3.89 5.42 -43.33
CA SER A 202 3.91 4.71 -44.61
C SER A 202 3.76 3.20 -44.41
N GLN A 203 2.59 2.70 -44.83
CA GLN A 203 2.36 1.46 -45.57
C GLN A 203 3.23 0.24 -45.24
N GLU A 204 2.62 -0.81 -44.68
CA GLU A 204 2.49 -2.11 -45.36
C GLU A 204 1.57 -3.07 -44.56
N ASN A 205 0.85 -3.91 -45.31
CA ASN A 205 -0.14 -4.87 -44.83
C ASN A 205 0.46 -5.86 -43.81
N VAL A 206 -0.02 -5.85 -42.57
CA VAL A 206 0.22 -6.96 -41.64
C VAL A 206 -1.09 -7.39 -40.99
N LYS A 207 -1.61 -8.53 -41.44
CA LYS A 207 -2.50 -9.37 -40.64
C LYS A 207 -1.65 -10.02 -39.55
N THR A 208 -1.88 -9.66 -38.28
CA THR A 208 -1.34 -10.41 -37.15
C THR A 208 -2.47 -10.85 -36.23
N SER A 209 -2.80 -12.13 -36.30
CA SER A 209 -3.45 -12.89 -35.25
C SER A 209 -2.42 -13.18 -34.16
N PHE A 210 -2.68 -12.81 -32.91
CA PHE A 210 -1.89 -13.28 -31.77
C PHE A 210 -2.64 -14.40 -31.04
N CYS A 211 -2.15 -15.63 -31.20
CA CYS A 211 -2.26 -16.68 -30.19
C CYS A 211 -0.88 -16.80 -29.53
N GLY A 212 -0.83 -16.78 -28.19
CA GLY A 212 0.39 -16.97 -27.40
C GLY A 212 0.05 -17.64 -26.07
N ASN A 213 0.89 -18.62 -25.71
CA ASN A 213 0.64 -19.70 -24.74
C ASN A 213 0.90 -19.35 -23.26
N GLU A 214 0.30 -20.19 -22.41
CA GLU A 214 0.43 -20.30 -20.95
C GLU A 214 1.87 -20.55 -20.45
N LYS A 215 2.28 -19.82 -19.39
CA LYS A 215 2.83 -20.43 -18.15
C LYS A 215 3.17 -19.41 -17.04
N TYR A 216 2.62 -19.69 -15.85
CA TYR A 216 2.89 -19.22 -14.47
C TYR A 216 2.42 -17.81 -14.04
N MET A 217 1.44 -17.73 -13.11
CA MET A 217 1.49 -17.06 -11.79
C MET A 217 0.18 -17.20 -10.96
N ASN A 218 0.26 -16.92 -9.64
CA ASN A 218 -0.54 -17.27 -8.44
C ASN A 218 -2.03 -16.75 -8.41
N PRO A 219 -3.02 -17.45 -7.78
CA PRO A 219 -4.40 -17.55 -8.29
C PRO A 219 -5.54 -16.72 -7.65
N ASP A 220 -5.41 -16.06 -6.49
CA ASP A 220 -6.61 -15.93 -5.63
C ASP A 220 -7.37 -14.59 -5.64
N PHE A 221 -7.14 -13.68 -6.60
CA PHE A 221 -7.94 -12.44 -6.68
C PHE A 221 -8.31 -11.92 -8.08
N TYR A 222 -7.78 -12.52 -9.14
CA TYR A 222 -8.11 -12.19 -10.54
C TYR A 222 -8.64 -13.40 -11.31
N SER A 223 -9.20 -14.36 -10.58
CA SER A 223 -9.61 -15.65 -11.12
C SER A 223 -10.71 -15.56 -12.17
N ASP A 224 -11.32 -14.41 -12.45
CA ASP A 224 -12.46 -14.31 -13.40
C ASP A 224 -12.31 -13.33 -14.56
N ILE A 225 -11.21 -12.59 -14.73
CA ILE A 225 -11.05 -11.67 -15.89
C ILE A 225 -9.76 -12.00 -16.64
N LEU A 226 -9.88 -12.54 -17.85
CA LEU A 226 -8.75 -13.00 -18.66
C LEU A 226 -8.29 -12.02 -19.75
N GLY A 227 -8.91 -10.84 -19.90
CA GLY A 227 -8.40 -9.84 -20.85
C GLY A 227 -9.21 -8.56 -20.94
N ILE A 228 -8.49 -7.44 -21.11
CA ILE A 228 -9.05 -6.15 -21.53
C ILE A 228 -8.82 -6.04 -23.04
N GLY A 229 -9.88 -6.11 -23.83
CA GLY A 229 -9.82 -5.81 -25.25
C GLY A 229 -10.11 -4.33 -25.48
N ILE A 230 -9.08 -3.50 -25.59
CA ILE A 230 -9.24 -2.11 -26.07
C ILE A 230 -9.21 -2.17 -27.59
N LYS A 231 -10.32 -1.84 -28.23
CA LYS A 231 -10.41 -1.79 -29.69
C LYS A 231 -11.04 -0.48 -30.09
N GLU A 232 -10.30 0.30 -30.86
CA GLU A 232 -10.75 1.60 -31.36
C GLU A 232 -11.84 1.35 -32.43
N TRP A 233 -13.08 1.74 -32.13
CA TRP A 233 -14.19 1.61 -33.07
C TRP A 233 -14.79 2.99 -33.31
N ARG A 234 -14.82 3.42 -34.58
CA ARG A 234 -15.50 4.65 -34.98
C ARG A 234 -16.93 4.32 -35.32
N TRP A 235 -17.86 4.93 -34.59
CA TRP A 235 -19.30 4.79 -34.81
C TRP A 235 -19.79 5.91 -35.73
N ALA A 236 -20.44 5.55 -36.83
CA ALA A 236 -21.22 6.50 -37.63
C ALA A 236 -22.69 6.41 -37.22
N GLU A 237 -23.43 7.53 -37.34
CA GLU A 237 -24.85 7.68 -36.99
C GLU A 237 -25.80 6.66 -37.66
N THR A 238 -25.31 5.85 -38.60
CA THR A 238 -26.08 4.84 -39.34
C THR A 238 -25.99 3.41 -38.77
N GLY A 239 -25.43 3.19 -37.58
CA GLY A 239 -25.46 1.86 -36.93
C GLY A 239 -24.50 0.81 -37.51
N LYS A 240 -23.41 1.23 -38.16
CA LYS A 240 -22.35 0.33 -38.64
C LYS A 240 -20.97 0.84 -38.23
N ALA A 241 -20.11 -0.08 -37.78
CA ALA A 241 -18.70 0.20 -37.54
C ALA A 241 -17.98 0.54 -38.87
N ILE A 242 -17.27 1.66 -38.93
CA ILE A 242 -16.49 2.08 -40.10
C ILE A 242 -15.02 2.17 -39.68
N SER A 243 -14.13 1.44 -40.36
CA SER A 243 -12.71 1.34 -39.98
C SER A 243 -11.82 2.48 -40.47
N ASP A 244 -12.22 3.29 -41.46
CA ASP A 244 -11.22 4.02 -42.28
C ASP A 244 -11.59 5.48 -42.66
N LYS A 245 -11.81 6.38 -41.69
CA LYS A 245 -11.81 7.82 -41.98
C LYS A 245 -11.05 8.62 -40.93
N GLU A 246 -10.10 9.44 -41.37
CA GLU A 246 -9.33 10.41 -40.56
C GLU A 246 -10.27 11.43 -39.87
N GLY A 247 -10.07 11.61 -38.56
CA GLY A 247 -10.87 12.49 -37.68
C GLY A 247 -10.62 12.14 -36.20
N PRO A 248 -10.85 13.06 -35.25
CA PRO A 248 -10.65 12.79 -33.82
C PRO A 248 -11.64 11.73 -33.33
N VAL A 249 -11.16 10.84 -32.47
CA VAL A 249 -12.00 9.80 -31.85
C VAL A 249 -12.65 10.38 -30.60
N ASN A 250 -13.97 10.53 -30.65
CA ASN A 250 -14.76 11.09 -29.55
C ASN A 250 -15.35 10.02 -28.63
N SER A 251 -15.15 8.73 -28.92
CA SER A 251 -15.67 7.66 -28.08
C SER A 251 -14.78 6.42 -28.05
N TYR A 252 -14.71 5.78 -26.88
CA TYR A 252 -13.99 4.52 -26.65
C TYR A 252 -14.95 3.45 -26.17
N ILE A 253 -14.71 2.21 -26.57
CA ILE A 253 -15.49 1.06 -26.10
C ILE A 253 -14.54 0.07 -25.42
N ILE A 254 -14.84 -0.28 -24.17
CA ILE A 254 -14.11 -1.25 -23.37
C ILE A 254 -15.02 -2.46 -23.15
N ALA A 255 -14.54 -3.66 -23.45
CA ALA A 255 -15.24 -4.91 -23.18
C ALA A 255 -14.49 -5.72 -22.11
N LEU A 256 -15.18 -6.07 -21.03
CA LEU A 256 -14.67 -6.91 -19.94
C LEU A 256 -15.32 -8.28 -20.01
N TYR A 257 -14.54 -9.36 -20.03
CA TYR A 257 -15.04 -10.74 -20.18
C TYR A 257 -14.79 -11.55 -18.92
N SER A 258 -15.76 -12.41 -18.55
CA SER A 258 -15.53 -13.42 -17.53
C SER A 258 -14.69 -14.59 -18.08
N LYS A 259 -13.86 -15.20 -17.22
CA LYS A 259 -12.94 -16.29 -17.56
C LYS A 259 -13.63 -17.50 -18.19
N GLU A 260 -14.84 -17.80 -17.77
CA GLU A 260 -15.61 -18.95 -18.27
C GLU A 260 -16.14 -18.75 -19.72
N ASN A 261 -16.23 -17.50 -20.19
CA ASN A 261 -16.80 -17.17 -21.50
C ASN A 261 -15.78 -17.13 -22.66
N ASN A 262 -14.56 -17.62 -22.45
CA ASN A 262 -13.50 -17.63 -23.46
C ASN A 262 -13.69 -18.66 -24.61
N GLN A 263 -14.83 -19.35 -24.66
CA GLN A 263 -15.20 -20.11 -25.85
C GLN A 263 -15.59 -19.17 -26.99
N ARG A 264 -14.58 -18.74 -27.76
CA ARG A 264 -14.62 -18.18 -29.13
C ARG A 264 -16.03 -17.91 -29.68
N LYS A 265 -16.70 -16.87 -29.18
CA LYS A 265 -17.76 -16.23 -29.97
C LYS A 265 -17.07 -15.31 -30.97
N ASN A 266 -17.46 -15.41 -32.24
CA ASN A 266 -16.91 -14.56 -33.32
C ASN A 266 -17.21 -13.06 -33.12
N ASN A 267 -18.05 -12.72 -32.14
CA ASN A 267 -18.43 -11.37 -31.80
C ASN A 267 -18.04 -11.03 -30.35
N PRO A 268 -17.12 -10.08 -30.13
CA PRO A 268 -16.75 -9.59 -28.79
C PRO A 268 -17.91 -8.97 -28.00
N PHE A 269 -19.03 -8.64 -28.66
CA PHE A 269 -20.16 -7.98 -28.00
C PHE A 269 -21.19 -8.94 -27.36
N ASP A 270 -21.03 -10.25 -27.51
CA ASP A 270 -22.07 -11.23 -27.14
C ASP A 270 -21.96 -11.81 -25.71
N SER A 271 -20.94 -11.41 -24.92
CA SER A 271 -20.71 -12.00 -23.59
C SER A 271 -19.88 -11.15 -22.60
N GLY A 272 -19.52 -9.91 -22.96
CA GLY A 272 -18.75 -9.01 -22.10
C GLY A 272 -19.59 -7.92 -21.44
N LEU A 273 -19.16 -7.43 -20.27
CA LEU A 273 -19.58 -6.13 -19.77
C LEU A 273 -18.93 -5.05 -20.65
N ILE A 274 -19.74 -4.38 -21.46
CA ILE A 274 -19.23 -3.42 -22.43
C ILE A 274 -19.59 -2.01 -22.00
N TYR A 275 -18.57 -1.16 -21.92
CA TYR A 275 -18.66 0.23 -21.55
C TYR A 275 -18.32 1.10 -22.75
N LYS A 276 -19.11 2.14 -23.02
CA LYS A 276 -18.78 3.19 -23.98
C LYS A 276 -18.50 4.47 -23.21
N PHE A 277 -17.35 5.07 -23.45
CA PHE A 277 -16.96 6.39 -22.95
C PHE A 277 -17.10 7.36 -24.10
N ASP A 278 -18.07 8.27 -24.04
CA ASP A 278 -18.30 9.29 -25.06
C ASP A 278 -17.82 10.64 -24.53
N PHE A 279 -16.66 11.07 -25.02
CA PHE A 279 -16.02 12.32 -24.63
C PHE A 279 -16.62 13.53 -25.36
N SER A 280 -17.39 13.33 -26.44
CA SER A 280 -18.14 14.43 -27.06
C SER A 280 -19.40 14.82 -26.28
N GLU A 281 -20.00 13.84 -25.60
CA GLU A 281 -21.19 14.07 -24.77
C GLU A 281 -20.88 14.10 -23.27
N ASN A 282 -19.63 13.84 -22.87
CA ASN A 282 -19.21 13.68 -21.48
C ASN A 282 -20.05 12.63 -20.74
N LYS A 283 -20.20 11.44 -21.34
CA LYS A 283 -21.07 10.37 -20.84
C LYS A 283 -20.40 9.01 -20.84
N ILE A 284 -20.79 8.18 -19.88
CA ILE A 284 -20.41 6.77 -19.78
C ILE A 284 -21.68 5.96 -19.98
N TYR A 285 -21.61 4.98 -20.86
CA TYR A 285 -22.72 4.06 -21.13
C TYR A 285 -22.30 2.63 -20.86
N ARG A 286 -23.26 1.78 -20.51
CA ARG A 286 -23.10 0.33 -20.44
C ARG A 286 -24.00 -0.33 -21.48
N GLN A 287 -23.48 -1.35 -22.14
CA GLN A 287 -24.24 -2.14 -23.09
C GLN A 287 -25.18 -3.09 -22.34
N THR A 288 -26.44 -3.16 -22.77
CA THR A 288 -27.38 -4.16 -22.29
C THR A 288 -27.00 -5.53 -22.85
N ALA A 289 -27.19 -6.58 -22.05
CA ALA A 289 -26.98 -7.95 -22.52
C ALA A 289 -28.09 -8.44 -23.47
N PHE A 290 -29.25 -7.76 -23.50
CA PHE A 290 -30.46 -8.25 -24.17
C PHE A 290 -30.55 -7.83 -25.64
N ASP A 291 -30.25 -6.58 -25.95
CA ASP A 291 -30.40 -6.02 -27.31
C ASP A 291 -29.14 -5.31 -27.82
N GLY A 292 -28.07 -5.27 -27.03
CA GLY A 292 -26.82 -4.63 -27.40
C GLY A 292 -26.88 -3.10 -27.44
N SER A 293 -27.98 -2.49 -26.98
CA SER A 293 -28.10 -1.03 -26.85
C SER A 293 -27.26 -0.51 -25.67
N PHE A 294 -26.88 0.75 -25.72
CA PHE A 294 -26.14 1.42 -24.65
C PHE A 294 -27.08 2.29 -23.84
N TYR A 295 -27.05 2.16 -22.52
CA TYR A 295 -27.74 3.09 -21.60
C TYR A 295 -26.72 3.86 -20.78
N GLU A 296 -27.02 5.13 -20.53
CA GLU A 296 -26.17 6.03 -19.75
C GLU A 296 -26.11 5.56 -18.29
N ILE A 297 -24.90 5.44 -17.76
CA ILE A 297 -24.64 5.07 -16.36
C ILE A 297 -23.93 6.18 -15.58
N GLY A 298 -23.49 7.24 -16.25
CA GLY A 298 -22.84 8.36 -15.61
C GLY A 298 -22.35 9.42 -16.58
N THR A 299 -21.87 10.53 -16.02
CA THR A 299 -21.29 11.66 -16.75
C THR A 299 -19.80 11.80 -16.42
N ILE A 300 -19.01 12.13 -17.43
CA ILE A 300 -17.59 12.47 -17.34
C ILE A 300 -17.52 13.95 -16.93
N LYS A 301 -17.19 14.31 -15.69
CA LYS A 301 -17.10 15.73 -15.34
C LYS A 301 -15.73 16.25 -15.75
N GLU A 302 -15.69 17.42 -16.38
CA GLU A 302 -14.44 18.09 -16.75
C GLU A 302 -13.56 18.38 -15.52
N SER A 303 -14.20 18.61 -14.35
CA SER A 303 -13.53 18.71 -13.05
C SER A 303 -12.78 17.46 -12.61
N ASP A 304 -13.17 16.28 -13.12
CA ASP A 304 -12.50 15.01 -12.83
C ASP A 304 -11.14 14.94 -13.55
N PHE A 305 -10.94 15.76 -14.59
CA PHE A 305 -9.68 15.83 -15.35
C PHE A 305 -8.89 17.11 -15.03
N ASP A 306 -9.56 18.26 -14.92
CA ASP A 306 -8.93 19.58 -14.76
C ASP A 306 -8.34 19.83 -13.36
N ASN A 307 -8.84 19.14 -12.32
CA ASN A 307 -8.24 19.21 -10.98
C ASN A 307 -7.11 18.18 -10.78
N GLU A 308 -7.06 17.11 -11.59
CA GLU A 308 -6.08 16.04 -11.44
C GLU A 308 -4.79 16.31 -12.24
N GLU A 309 -4.90 16.95 -13.40
CA GLU A 309 -3.73 17.32 -14.23
C GLU A 309 -2.80 18.34 -13.52
N LYS A 310 -3.29 19.01 -12.47
CA LYS A 310 -2.53 19.98 -11.66
C LYS A 310 -2.13 19.49 -10.27
N SER A 311 -2.55 18.29 -9.82
CA SER A 311 -2.39 17.90 -8.41
C SER A 311 -2.03 16.44 -8.14
N PHE A 312 -1.77 15.61 -9.15
CA PHE A 312 -0.88 14.47 -8.91
C PHE A 312 0.55 14.97 -8.78
N SER A 313 0.82 15.58 -7.62
CA SER A 313 2.04 15.39 -6.85
C SER A 313 2.80 14.18 -7.38
N SER A 314 4.02 14.39 -7.89
CA SER A 314 4.75 13.37 -8.64
C SER A 314 4.92 12.09 -7.85
N ILE A 315 4.80 12.12 -6.51
CA ILE A 315 4.85 10.95 -5.62
C ILE A 315 3.57 10.71 -4.79
N GLY A 316 2.51 11.51 -4.97
CA GLY A 316 1.28 11.42 -4.17
C GLY A 316 0.49 10.13 -4.41
N SER A 317 0.42 9.69 -5.67
CA SER A 317 -0.17 8.39 -6.03
C SER A 317 0.60 7.21 -5.43
N LEU A 318 1.93 7.35 -5.32
CA LEU A 318 2.80 6.33 -4.75
C LEU A 318 2.63 6.23 -3.22
N PHE A 319 2.43 7.37 -2.55
CA PHE A 319 2.06 7.40 -1.13
C PHE A 319 0.74 6.66 -0.87
N LEU A 320 -0.31 6.94 -1.65
CA LEU A 320 -1.60 6.24 -1.52
C LEU A 320 -1.44 4.74 -1.77
N TYR A 321 -0.72 4.39 -2.84
CA TYR A 321 -0.44 3.01 -3.18
C TYR A 321 0.18 2.23 -2.01
N PHE A 322 1.25 2.75 -1.38
CA PHE A 322 1.89 2.06 -0.26
C PHE A 322 1.07 2.06 1.02
N LYS A 323 0.25 3.09 1.24
CA LYS A 323 -0.69 3.12 2.36
C LYS A 323 -1.76 2.01 2.26
N ASP A 324 -2.11 1.62 1.04
CA ASP A 324 -3.20 0.66 0.78
C ASP A 324 -2.74 -0.80 0.67
N ILE A 325 -1.45 -1.10 0.47
CA ILE A 325 -0.97 -2.49 0.32
C ILE A 325 -0.89 -3.21 1.66
N ASP A 326 -0.32 -2.57 2.66
CA ASP A 326 0.09 -3.26 3.87
C ASP A 326 -0.25 -2.45 5.11
N LYS A 327 -1.09 -3.05 5.97
CA LYS A 327 -1.48 -2.46 7.26
C LYS A 327 -0.31 -2.44 8.24
N ASP A 328 0.73 -3.23 8.01
CA ASP A 328 1.93 -3.29 8.85
C ASP A 328 2.92 -2.16 8.52
N TYR A 329 2.68 -1.39 7.46
CA TYR A 329 3.50 -0.23 7.10
C TYR A 329 3.00 1.03 7.79
N ASP A 330 3.89 1.67 8.53
CA ASP A 330 3.67 3.03 9.00
C ASP A 330 4.09 4.02 7.91
N VAL A 331 3.15 4.32 7.00
CA VAL A 331 3.37 5.24 5.89
C VAL A 331 2.92 6.66 6.27
N LYS A 332 3.86 7.61 6.33
CA LYS A 332 3.60 8.99 6.75
C LYS A 332 4.17 10.01 5.78
N LYS A 333 3.44 11.12 5.60
CA LYS A 333 3.98 12.31 4.94
C LYS A 333 4.90 13.03 5.93
N GLU A 334 6.19 13.03 5.64
CA GLU A 334 7.20 13.72 6.43
C GLU A 334 8.17 14.43 5.50
N PRO A 335 8.47 15.73 5.71
CA PRO A 335 9.39 16.46 4.87
C PRO A 335 10.81 15.93 5.07
N GLN A 336 11.38 15.34 4.02
CA GLN A 336 12.77 14.89 3.99
C GLN A 336 13.50 15.67 2.91
N ASN A 337 14.51 16.46 3.31
CA ASN A 337 15.31 17.20 2.34
C ASN A 337 16.13 16.24 1.47
N ILE A 338 16.32 16.62 0.22
CA ILE A 338 17.17 15.92 -0.73
C ILE A 338 18.60 16.43 -0.57
N ILE A 339 19.57 15.53 -0.63
CA ILE A 339 20.99 15.89 -0.71
C ILE A 339 21.43 15.56 -2.13
N TRP A 340 21.93 16.56 -2.85
CA TRP A 340 22.32 16.40 -4.25
C TRP A 340 23.74 16.90 -4.47
N ASN A 341 24.59 16.05 -5.00
CA ASN A 341 25.94 16.39 -5.46
C ASN A 341 25.85 17.09 -6.82
N ASP A 342 26.47 18.26 -6.90
CA ASP A 342 26.48 19.11 -8.10
C ASP A 342 27.41 18.62 -9.23
N GLY A 343 28.21 17.58 -8.98
CA GLY A 343 29.24 17.07 -9.89
C GLY A 343 30.63 17.67 -9.67
N ASP A 344 30.72 18.84 -9.02
CA ASP A 344 31.98 19.49 -8.63
C ASP A 344 32.40 19.11 -7.20
N GLY A 345 31.67 18.19 -6.56
CA GLY A 345 31.96 17.69 -5.22
C GLY A 345 31.36 18.54 -4.09
N TYR A 346 30.32 19.34 -4.39
CA TYR A 346 29.53 20.03 -3.39
C TYR A 346 28.18 19.35 -3.19
N ASN A 347 27.81 19.11 -1.92
CA ASN A 347 26.52 18.54 -1.57
C ASN A 347 25.55 19.68 -1.23
N ILE A 348 24.48 19.80 -2.01
CA ILE A 348 23.45 20.83 -1.87
C ILE A 348 22.23 20.22 -1.20
N LEU A 349 21.75 20.87 -0.14
CA LEU A 349 20.53 20.47 0.54
C LEU A 349 19.32 21.12 -0.14
N ILE A 350 18.48 20.34 -0.78
CA ILE A 350 17.29 20.81 -1.49
C ILE A 350 16.05 20.53 -0.63
N PRO A 351 15.26 21.54 -0.28
CA PRO A 351 13.96 21.31 0.37
C PRO A 351 13.07 20.45 -0.53
N ALA A 352 12.57 19.33 0.00
CA ALA A 352 11.57 18.56 -0.72
C ALA A 352 10.25 19.32 -0.75
N LYS A 353 9.62 19.34 -1.92
CA LYS A 353 8.23 19.78 -2.09
C LYS A 353 7.27 18.72 -1.58
N GLU A 354 7.63 17.46 -1.81
CA GLU A 354 6.82 16.31 -1.49
C GLU A 354 7.72 15.22 -0.94
N SER A 355 7.28 14.58 0.14
CA SER A 355 8.01 13.47 0.71
C SER A 355 7.09 12.59 1.55
N PHE A 356 7.38 11.29 1.55
CA PHE A 356 6.80 10.34 2.47
C PHE A 356 7.83 9.31 2.93
N VAL A 357 7.53 8.67 4.06
CA VAL A 357 8.36 7.66 4.70
C VAL A 357 7.50 6.41 4.90
N ILE A 358 8.08 5.25 4.61
CA ILE A 358 7.58 3.91 4.93
C ILE A 358 8.48 3.38 6.04
N ALA A 359 7.95 3.18 7.23
CA ALA A 359 8.66 2.50 8.32
C ALA A 359 8.05 1.11 8.56
N LYS A 360 8.92 0.11 8.70
CA LYS A 360 8.51 -1.26 9.05
C LYS A 360 8.84 -1.53 10.52
N THR A 361 7.90 -2.11 11.25
CA THR A 361 8.04 -2.38 12.70
C THR A 361 8.06 -3.89 12.98
N GLY A 362 8.50 -4.29 14.18
CA GLY A 362 8.52 -5.70 14.57
C GLY A 362 9.53 -6.59 13.82
N LEU A 363 10.46 -5.98 13.08
CA LEU A 363 11.44 -6.70 12.27
C LEU A 363 12.62 -7.24 13.10
N SER A 364 13.18 -8.36 12.64
CA SER A 364 14.42 -8.90 13.23
C SER A 364 15.63 -8.05 12.81
N PRO A 365 16.67 -7.89 13.64
CA PRO A 365 17.87 -7.21 13.20
C PRO A 365 18.57 -7.98 12.08
N VAL A 366 19.02 -7.26 11.06
CA VAL A 366 19.85 -7.79 9.96
C VAL A 366 21.11 -6.95 9.83
N GLU A 367 22.10 -7.45 9.09
CA GLU A 367 23.28 -6.65 8.78
C GLU A 367 22.89 -5.37 8.03
N PHE A 368 23.57 -4.28 8.35
CA PHE A 368 23.29 -2.94 7.85
C PHE A 368 23.14 -2.89 6.31
N SER A 369 24.06 -3.54 5.59
CA SER A 369 24.07 -3.59 4.13
C SER A 369 22.95 -4.45 3.53
N LEU A 370 22.26 -5.26 4.34
CA LEU A 370 21.19 -6.15 3.89
C LEU A 370 19.80 -5.55 4.11
N VAL A 371 19.67 -4.42 4.81
CA VAL A 371 18.36 -3.84 5.15
C VAL A 371 17.55 -3.53 3.89
N ALA A 372 18.16 -2.91 2.87
CA ALA A 372 17.48 -2.57 1.63
C ALA A 372 16.96 -3.81 0.89
N ASP A 373 17.81 -4.82 0.69
CA ASP A 373 17.44 -6.05 -0.01
C ASP A 373 16.45 -6.92 0.78
N THR A 374 16.58 -6.96 2.11
CA THR A 374 15.76 -7.83 2.95
C THR A 374 14.37 -7.24 3.17
N TYR A 375 14.29 -5.93 3.39
CA TYR A 375 13.06 -5.30 3.85
C TYR A 375 12.39 -4.38 2.84
N PHE A 376 13.10 -3.86 1.85
CA PHE A 376 12.56 -2.83 0.95
C PHE A 376 12.68 -3.17 -0.53
N ASN A 377 13.05 -4.40 -0.90
CA ASN A 377 13.29 -4.76 -2.30
C ASN A 377 12.04 -4.56 -3.18
N GLU A 378 10.86 -4.90 -2.68
CA GLU A 378 9.60 -4.70 -3.42
C GLU A 378 9.29 -3.20 -3.58
N GLU A 379 9.35 -2.43 -2.51
CA GLU A 379 9.09 -1.00 -2.50
C GLU A 379 10.05 -0.24 -3.42
N LEU A 380 11.34 -0.58 -3.36
CA LEU A 380 12.40 -0.05 -4.24
C LEU A 380 12.09 -0.34 -5.72
N SER A 381 11.69 -1.58 -6.03
CA SER A 381 11.35 -1.99 -7.40
C SER A 381 10.14 -1.25 -7.96
N ILE A 382 9.13 -1.01 -7.12
CA ILE A 382 7.92 -0.26 -7.47
C ILE A 382 8.24 1.22 -7.67
N THR A 383 9.01 1.82 -6.77
CA THR A 383 9.44 3.23 -6.89
C THR A 383 10.33 3.47 -8.11
N ASP A 384 11.28 2.58 -8.39
CA ASP A 384 12.14 2.66 -9.59
C ASP A 384 11.30 2.64 -10.87
N MET A 385 10.38 1.68 -10.99
CA MET A 385 9.47 1.58 -12.13
C MET A 385 8.64 2.85 -12.29
N PHE A 386 8.05 3.32 -11.18
CA PHE A 386 7.20 4.49 -11.13
C PHE A 386 7.91 5.76 -11.66
N PHE A 387 9.17 5.98 -11.29
CA PHE A 387 9.94 7.12 -11.78
C PHE A 387 10.34 6.95 -13.25
N LYS A 388 10.79 5.75 -13.66
CA LYS A 388 11.16 5.47 -15.05
C LYS A 388 9.99 5.64 -16.02
N GLU A 389 8.80 5.16 -15.67
CA GLU A 389 7.59 5.31 -16.48
C GLU A 389 7.18 6.78 -16.65
N ARG A 390 7.49 7.62 -15.66
CA ARG A 390 7.28 9.07 -15.73
C ARG A 390 8.39 9.82 -16.46
N GLY A 391 9.36 9.10 -17.03
CA GLY A 391 10.46 9.67 -17.81
C GLY A 391 11.58 10.28 -16.97
N PHE A 392 11.65 9.94 -15.68
CA PHE A 392 12.85 10.25 -14.90
C PHE A 392 14.00 9.32 -15.28
N VAL A 393 15.22 9.84 -15.20
CA VAL A 393 16.46 9.10 -15.47
C VAL A 393 17.23 8.96 -14.18
N LEU A 394 17.73 7.75 -13.89
CA LEU A 394 18.60 7.48 -12.75
C LEU A 394 19.91 8.28 -12.90
N ASP A 395 20.29 9.02 -11.86
CA ASP A 395 21.53 9.78 -11.77
C ASP A 395 22.61 8.93 -11.05
N PRO A 396 23.63 8.43 -11.76
CA PRO A 396 24.61 7.53 -11.17
C PRO A 396 25.60 8.21 -10.22
N ILE A 397 25.72 9.54 -10.26
CA ILE A 397 26.59 10.30 -9.35
C ILE A 397 25.94 10.38 -7.96
N ASN A 398 24.62 10.46 -7.94
CA ASN A 398 23.81 10.63 -6.74
C ASN A 398 23.13 9.33 -6.28
N SER A 399 23.45 8.19 -6.89
CA SER A 399 22.86 6.90 -6.57
C SER A 399 23.92 5.92 -6.10
N SER A 400 23.56 5.07 -5.15
CA SER A 400 24.35 3.92 -4.77
C SER A 400 24.48 2.94 -5.94
N THR A 401 25.66 2.37 -6.16
CA THR A 401 25.86 1.35 -7.21
C THR A 401 25.25 0.00 -6.87
N SER A 402 25.08 -0.26 -5.56
CA SER A 402 24.47 -1.46 -4.99
C SER A 402 23.99 -1.17 -3.56
N THR A 403 23.23 -2.06 -2.97
CA THR A 403 22.82 -2.01 -1.55
C THR A 403 23.98 -2.12 -0.57
N SER A 404 25.12 -2.64 -1.04
CA SER A 404 26.39 -2.73 -0.31
C SER A 404 27.36 -1.56 -0.56
N ASP A 405 26.96 -0.56 -1.35
CA ASP A 405 27.81 0.59 -1.66
C ASP A 405 28.01 1.46 -0.41
N SER A 406 29.23 1.46 0.11
CA SER A 406 29.62 2.21 1.30
C SER A 406 30.04 3.66 1.02
N SER A 407 30.04 4.09 -0.25
CA SER A 407 30.26 5.48 -0.62
C SER A 407 29.16 6.38 -0.09
N PHE A 408 27.97 5.81 0.09
CA PHE A 408 26.83 6.41 0.75
C PHE A 408 26.61 5.71 2.08
N TYR A 409 26.18 6.46 3.09
CA TYR A 409 25.82 5.88 4.37
C TYR A 409 24.50 5.11 4.26
N ASP A 410 23.49 5.75 3.65
CA ASP A 410 22.20 5.15 3.36
C ASP A 410 22.23 4.59 1.93
N TYR A 411 21.40 3.58 1.63
CA TYR A 411 21.19 3.19 0.23
C TYR A 411 20.33 4.24 -0.47
N LEU A 412 20.80 4.77 -1.60
CA LEU A 412 20.16 5.85 -2.34
C LEU A 412 19.95 5.48 -3.81
N GLN A 413 18.78 5.82 -4.34
CA GLN A 413 18.54 5.91 -5.78
C GLN A 413 18.00 7.30 -6.10
N SER A 414 18.74 8.04 -6.93
CA SER A 414 18.44 9.41 -7.28
C SER A 414 18.03 9.51 -8.74
N TYR A 415 16.96 10.25 -9.00
CA TYR A 415 16.31 10.37 -10.30
C TYR A 415 16.18 11.83 -10.69
N LYS A 416 16.35 12.13 -11.98
CA LYS A 416 16.26 13.47 -12.52
C LYS A 416 15.35 13.52 -13.74
N LYS A 417 14.49 14.54 -13.78
CA LYS A 417 13.69 14.92 -14.95
C LYS A 417 13.63 16.44 -15.01
N ASP A 418 14.22 17.02 -16.05
CA ASP A 418 14.36 18.48 -16.18
C ASP A 418 14.98 19.12 -14.91
N LYS A 419 14.18 19.90 -14.17
CA LYS A 419 14.57 20.55 -12.90
C LYS A 419 14.14 19.76 -11.66
N GLU A 420 13.32 18.73 -11.82
CA GLU A 420 12.84 17.92 -10.73
C GLU A 420 13.86 16.82 -10.40
N LEU A 421 14.14 16.70 -9.10
CA LEU A 421 15.08 15.77 -8.52
C LEU A 421 14.31 14.96 -7.49
N CYS A 422 14.40 13.64 -7.60
CA CYS A 422 13.73 12.71 -6.69
C CYS A 422 14.75 11.75 -6.12
N VAL A 423 14.62 11.41 -4.84
CA VAL A 423 15.51 10.47 -4.15
C VAL A 423 14.67 9.44 -3.42
N ILE A 424 15.01 8.18 -3.62
CA ILE A 424 14.60 7.07 -2.78
C ILE A 424 15.76 6.78 -1.85
N LYS A 425 15.50 6.78 -0.54
CA LYS A 425 16.51 6.55 0.49
C LYS A 425 16.05 5.47 1.44
N VAL A 426 16.87 4.44 1.62
CA VAL A 426 16.68 3.43 2.67
C VAL A 426 17.63 3.73 3.81
N ASN A 427 17.07 4.07 4.97
CA ASN A 427 17.81 4.28 6.21
C ASN A 427 17.81 2.98 7.04
N PRO A 428 18.97 2.33 7.19
CA PRO A 428 19.08 1.07 7.93
C PRO A 428 18.95 1.19 9.45
N ASP A 429 19.15 2.38 10.05
CA ASP A 429 19.10 2.54 11.52
C ASP A 429 17.70 2.41 12.09
N ASN A 430 16.73 2.99 11.39
CA ASN A 430 15.33 3.00 11.77
C ASN A 430 14.48 2.13 10.85
N ILE A 431 15.14 1.32 9.99
CA ILE A 431 14.54 0.44 8.98
C ILE A 431 13.37 1.16 8.28
N SER A 432 13.72 2.21 7.55
CA SER A 432 12.74 3.02 6.81
C SER A 432 13.17 3.28 5.39
N LEU A 433 12.19 3.39 4.49
CA LEU A 433 12.36 3.90 3.13
C LEU A 433 11.70 5.26 3.06
N SER A 434 12.35 6.24 2.44
CA SER A 434 11.79 7.55 2.18
C SER A 434 11.87 7.87 0.70
N VAL A 435 10.84 8.54 0.19
CA VAL A 435 10.78 9.04 -1.18
C VAL A 435 10.56 10.53 -1.10
N SER A 436 11.39 11.30 -1.79
CA SER A 436 11.37 12.76 -1.70
C SER A 436 11.63 13.37 -3.05
N CYS A 437 10.84 14.37 -3.45
CA CYS A 437 11.01 15.11 -4.68
C CYS A 437 11.09 16.62 -4.41
N GLY A 438 11.95 17.31 -5.14
CA GLY A 438 12.18 18.75 -5.04
C GLY A 438 12.67 19.30 -6.37
N ASN A 439 12.56 20.62 -6.57
CA ASN A 439 12.92 21.23 -7.86
C ASN A 439 13.59 22.60 -7.74
N THR A 440 14.14 22.92 -6.56
CA THR A 440 14.76 24.21 -6.23
C THR A 440 16.30 24.12 -6.19
N PHE A 441 16.90 23.22 -6.98
CA PHE A 441 18.35 22.99 -6.96
C PHE A 441 19.14 24.29 -7.22
N ASP A 442 18.83 25.03 -8.29
CA ASP A 442 19.58 26.24 -8.66
C ASP A 442 19.52 27.32 -7.56
N GLU A 443 18.36 27.45 -6.91
CA GLU A 443 18.14 28.38 -5.79
C GLU A 443 18.95 27.95 -4.57
N SER A 444 18.82 26.67 -4.18
CA SER A 444 19.56 26.08 -3.05
C SER A 444 21.08 26.12 -3.27
N TYR A 445 21.54 25.89 -4.51
CA TYR A 445 22.94 26.01 -4.91
C TYR A 445 23.45 27.43 -4.72
N THR A 446 22.75 28.41 -5.31
CA THR A 446 23.13 29.83 -5.23
C THR A 446 23.21 30.31 -3.79
N GLU A 447 22.27 29.86 -2.95
CA GLU A 447 22.20 30.22 -1.54
C GLU A 447 23.32 29.57 -0.71
N GLN A 448 23.59 28.26 -0.90
CA GLN A 448 24.48 27.50 -0.01
C GLN A 448 25.97 27.59 -0.40
N ILE A 449 26.29 27.72 -1.69
CA ILE A 449 27.67 27.64 -2.17
C ILE A 449 28.63 28.66 -1.54
N PRO A 450 28.26 29.94 -1.35
CA PRO A 450 29.14 30.90 -0.70
C PRO A 450 29.55 30.46 0.72
N PHE A 451 28.64 29.84 1.48
CA PHE A 451 28.91 29.33 2.81
C PHE A 451 29.77 28.06 2.77
N ILE A 452 29.47 27.14 1.86
CA ILE A 452 30.26 25.91 1.67
C ILE A 452 31.71 26.26 1.32
N LYS A 453 31.93 27.22 0.42
CA LYS A 453 33.28 27.70 0.06
C LYS A 453 34.00 28.33 1.26
N ALA A 454 33.34 29.23 1.98
CA ALA A 454 33.92 29.84 3.18
C ALA A 454 34.34 28.81 4.24
N ILE A 455 33.56 27.73 4.41
CA ILE A 455 33.90 26.64 5.34
C ILE A 455 35.06 25.80 4.82
N LYS A 456 35.10 25.46 3.53
CA LYS A 456 36.25 24.75 2.95
C LYS A 456 37.54 25.57 3.04
N ASP A 457 37.47 26.89 2.85
CA ASP A 457 38.64 27.77 3.01
C ASP A 457 39.13 27.81 4.47
N PHE A 458 38.21 27.74 5.43
CA PHE A 458 38.52 27.74 6.86
C PHE A 458 39.00 26.36 7.38
N LYS A 459 38.43 25.26 6.86
CA LYS A 459 38.75 23.86 7.19
C LYS A 459 38.78 23.01 5.91
N PRO A 460 39.92 23.00 5.18
CA PRO A 460 40.05 22.28 3.91
C PRO A 460 39.83 20.76 4.01
N GLU A 461 40.00 20.19 5.20
CA GLU A 461 39.79 18.77 5.48
C GLU A 461 38.31 18.35 5.47
N TYR A 462 37.37 19.31 5.48
CA TYR A 462 35.93 19.01 5.41
C TYR A 462 35.54 18.57 3.99
N THR A 463 35.47 17.26 3.81
CA THR A 463 34.92 16.61 2.61
C THR A 463 33.42 16.36 2.76
N ASN A 464 32.69 16.26 1.64
CA ASN A 464 31.25 15.98 1.61
C ASN A 464 30.37 16.92 2.45
N LEU A 465 30.81 18.18 2.57
CA LEU A 465 30.16 19.19 3.39
C LEU A 465 28.75 19.52 2.89
N MET A 466 27.80 19.54 3.82
CA MET A 466 26.48 20.15 3.64
C MET A 466 26.33 21.35 4.57
N VAL A 467 25.60 22.35 4.09
CA VAL A 467 25.29 23.55 4.86
C VAL A 467 23.78 23.74 4.95
N ARG A 468 23.29 24.00 6.17
CA ARG A 468 21.91 24.40 6.41
C ARG A 468 21.89 25.77 7.05
N ILE A 469 21.33 26.76 6.37
CA ILE A 469 21.18 28.10 6.96
C ILE A 469 20.03 28.03 7.96
N HIS A 470 20.29 28.32 9.24
CA HIS A 470 19.27 28.29 10.28
C HIS A 470 18.67 29.67 10.49
N GLU A 471 19.54 30.66 10.72
CA GLU A 471 19.14 31.99 11.17
C GLU A 471 20.15 33.02 10.65
N HIS A 472 19.70 34.26 10.48
CA HIS A 472 20.57 35.38 10.14
C HIS A 472 20.15 36.66 10.88
N SER A 473 21.11 37.52 11.20
CA SER A 473 20.89 38.81 11.86
C SER A 473 21.95 39.81 11.40
N GLY A 474 21.53 40.76 10.57
CA GLY A 474 22.45 41.66 9.87
C GLY A 474 23.41 40.85 9.00
N ASP A 475 24.71 41.07 9.18
CA ASP A 475 25.77 40.38 8.45
C ASP A 475 26.15 39.01 9.04
N PHE A 476 25.53 38.58 10.14
CA PHE A 476 25.86 37.32 10.80
C PHE A 476 24.87 36.21 10.42
N PHE A 477 25.39 35.01 10.20
CA PHE A 477 24.65 33.82 9.84
C PHE A 477 25.01 32.69 10.79
N LYS A 478 24.00 31.98 11.30
CA LYS A 478 24.18 30.69 11.95
C LYS A 478 23.84 29.61 10.93
N VAL A 479 24.84 28.80 10.61
CA VAL A 479 24.67 27.69 9.67
C VAL A 479 25.00 26.37 10.35
N GLY A 480 24.17 25.36 10.13
CA GLY A 480 24.50 23.98 10.43
C GLY A 480 25.51 23.49 9.40
N VAL A 481 26.57 22.85 9.87
CA VAL A 481 27.66 22.31 9.07
C VAL A 481 27.77 20.84 9.39
N GLY A 482 27.56 19.97 8.42
CA GLY A 482 27.51 18.53 8.70
C GLY A 482 27.76 17.66 7.49
N GLY A 483 28.08 16.41 7.77
CA GLY A 483 27.91 15.30 6.83
C GLY A 483 26.54 14.66 7.03
N PHE A 484 26.33 13.48 6.44
CA PHE A 484 25.05 12.76 6.54
C PHE A 484 24.60 12.49 7.98
N ARG A 485 25.55 12.26 8.90
CA ARG A 485 25.28 11.89 10.30
C ARG A 485 26.25 12.58 11.25
N GLY A 486 25.92 13.81 11.59
CA GLY A 486 26.71 14.63 12.47
C GLY A 486 26.59 16.09 12.06
N GLY A 487 26.58 16.98 13.05
CA GLY A 487 26.49 18.41 12.80
C GLY A 487 27.37 19.16 13.78
N SER A 488 27.94 20.25 13.30
CA SER A 488 28.42 21.37 14.09
C SER A 488 27.59 22.58 13.69
N SER A 489 27.61 23.63 14.49
CA SER A 489 27.15 24.95 14.06
C SER A 489 28.36 25.79 13.69
N ALA A 490 28.22 26.60 12.65
CA ALA A 490 29.14 27.66 12.32
C ALA A 490 28.48 29.03 12.44
N VAL A 491 29.24 30.00 12.93
CA VAL A 491 28.90 31.41 12.85
C VAL A 491 29.72 32.00 11.72
N ILE A 492 29.05 32.54 10.71
CA ILE A 492 29.65 33.11 9.51
C ILE A 492 29.26 34.58 9.43
N LYS A 493 30.21 35.44 9.06
CA LYS A 493 29.98 36.86 8.86
C LYS A 493 30.15 37.23 7.40
N LYS A 494 29.22 38.00 6.86
CA LYS A 494 29.30 38.59 5.53
C LYS A 494 30.12 39.87 5.59
N GLU A 495 31.13 39.95 4.73
CA GLU A 495 32.04 41.10 4.62
C GLU A 495 32.08 41.54 3.15
N GLY A 496 31.19 42.46 2.80
CA GLY A 496 30.94 42.83 1.40
C GLY A 496 30.36 41.67 0.60
N ASN A 497 31.11 41.18 -0.39
CA ASN A 497 30.72 40.04 -1.23
C ASN A 497 31.30 38.70 -0.73
N ASN A 498 32.07 38.71 0.36
CA ASN A 498 32.72 37.52 0.89
C ASN A 498 32.04 37.05 2.18
N TYR A 499 32.25 35.77 2.50
CA TYR A 499 31.80 35.16 3.73
C TYR A 499 33.02 34.66 4.49
N ARG A 500 33.17 35.07 5.75
CA ARG A 500 34.24 34.64 6.63
C ARG A 500 33.67 33.78 7.75
N VAL A 501 34.17 32.56 7.88
CA VAL A 501 33.84 31.72 9.02
C VAL A 501 34.51 32.31 10.26
N LEU A 502 33.70 32.60 11.27
CA LEU A 502 34.18 33.12 12.53
C LEU A 502 34.44 31.97 13.51
N TYR A 503 33.54 30.99 13.56
CA TYR A 503 33.59 29.88 14.51
C TYR A 503 32.88 28.65 13.94
N ILE A 504 33.40 27.44 14.23
CA ILE A 504 32.73 26.16 13.95
C ILE A 504 32.90 25.23 15.15
N SER A 505 31.81 24.79 15.76
CA SER A 505 31.83 23.82 16.86
C SER A 505 30.44 23.20 17.13
N GLN A 506 30.43 22.15 17.95
CA GLN A 506 29.22 21.63 18.58
C GLN A 506 28.87 22.36 19.89
N GLU A 507 29.83 23.08 20.46
CA GLU A 507 29.70 23.82 21.71
C GLU A 507 29.48 25.33 21.46
N ASP A 508 29.16 26.06 22.53
CA ASP A 508 29.12 27.53 22.52
C ASP A 508 30.55 28.12 22.28
N PRO A 509 30.67 29.29 21.65
CA PRO A 509 31.95 29.93 21.37
C PRO A 509 32.65 30.46 22.64
N TYR A 510 33.94 30.79 22.52
CA TYR A 510 34.68 31.47 23.60
C TYR A 510 34.26 32.94 23.77
N CYS A 511 34.28 33.48 24.99
CA CYS A 511 33.83 34.85 25.23
C CYS A 511 34.66 35.89 24.48
N LYS A 512 36.00 35.71 24.47
CA LYS A 512 36.94 36.56 23.75
C LYS A 512 36.62 36.66 22.25
N PHE A 513 36.08 35.59 21.67
CA PHE A 513 35.70 35.57 20.27
C PHE A 513 34.50 36.49 19.99
N ILE A 514 33.47 36.43 20.85
CA ILE A 514 32.28 37.27 20.74
C ILE A 514 32.63 38.75 20.87
N GLU A 515 33.47 39.08 21.87
CA GLU A 515 33.93 40.44 22.13
C GLU A 515 34.73 40.99 20.96
N ASN A 516 35.68 40.22 20.42
CA ASN A 516 36.53 40.65 19.30
C ASN A 516 35.73 40.91 18.01
N GLU A 517 34.74 40.07 17.71
CA GLU A 517 33.93 40.20 16.50
C GLU A 517 32.75 41.19 16.66
N ASN A 518 32.55 41.75 17.86
CA ASN A 518 31.45 42.64 18.21
C ASN A 518 30.07 42.07 17.81
N ILE A 519 29.84 40.79 18.11
CA ILE A 519 28.58 40.12 17.77
C ILE A 519 27.44 40.74 18.61
N PRO A 520 26.40 41.33 18.00
CA PRO A 520 25.34 41.99 18.77
C PRO A 520 24.58 41.01 19.67
N ASP A 521 24.18 41.43 20.88
CA ASP A 521 23.38 40.62 21.81
C ASP A 521 22.11 40.05 21.18
N LYS A 522 21.45 40.83 20.30
CA LYS A 522 20.27 40.38 19.56
C LYS A 522 20.60 39.17 18.67
N THR A 523 21.78 39.16 18.05
CA THR A 523 22.26 38.04 17.23
C THR A 523 22.58 36.82 18.09
N LEU A 524 23.26 37.00 19.23
CA LEU A 524 23.55 35.90 20.17
C LEU A 524 22.26 35.24 20.69
N LYS A 525 21.27 36.05 21.07
CA LYS A 525 19.94 35.59 21.51
C LYS A 525 19.19 34.86 20.41
N LEU A 526 19.17 35.41 19.18
CA LEU A 526 18.55 34.76 18.03
C LEU A 526 19.16 33.37 17.85
N PHE A 527 20.50 33.31 17.79
CA PHE A 527 21.29 32.09 17.61
C PHE A 527 21.22 31.10 18.78
N LYS A 528 20.46 31.42 19.84
CA LYS A 528 20.34 30.62 21.07
C LYS A 528 21.69 30.30 21.71
N ILE A 529 22.65 31.21 21.56
CA ILE A 529 23.95 31.13 22.22
C ILE A 529 23.74 31.71 23.62
N ASN A 530 23.61 30.84 24.62
CA ASN A 530 23.20 31.21 25.98
C ASN A 530 24.38 31.60 26.88
N GLY A 531 25.60 31.37 26.40
CA GLY A 531 26.81 31.74 27.10
C GLY A 531 28.02 31.64 26.20
N CYS A 532 29.17 31.75 26.81
CA CYS A 532 30.45 31.59 26.17
C CYS A 532 31.47 30.97 27.14
N TYR A 533 32.50 30.32 26.61
CA TYR A 533 33.54 29.74 27.45
C TYR A 533 34.64 30.77 27.79
N GLU A 534 34.98 30.87 29.06
CA GLU A 534 36.08 31.67 29.60
C GLU A 534 36.91 30.79 30.54
N GLY A 535 38.17 30.51 30.19
CA GLY A 535 39.04 29.62 30.97
C GLY A 535 38.49 28.19 31.15
N GLY A 536 37.76 27.67 30.15
CA GLY A 536 37.13 26.35 30.20
C GLY A 536 35.83 26.28 31.01
N LYS A 537 35.34 27.41 31.55
CA LYS A 537 34.05 27.49 32.26
C LYS A 537 33.03 28.22 31.40
N LEU A 538 31.80 27.70 31.37
CA LEU A 538 30.68 28.36 30.69
C LEU A 538 30.21 29.58 31.52
N LYS A 539 30.27 30.76 30.92
CA LYS A 539 29.72 32.02 31.43
C LYS A 539 28.44 32.34 30.67
N ARG A 540 27.31 32.37 31.35
CA ARG A 540 26.01 32.71 30.74
C ARG A 540 25.89 34.22 30.53
N PHE A 541 25.24 34.65 29.45
CA PHE A 541 24.95 36.07 29.19
C PHE A 541 23.88 36.64 30.11
#